data_AF-A0A7S2UMX0-F1
#
_entry.id   AF-A0A7S2UMX0-F1
#
_cell.length_a   1.000
_cell.length_b   1.000
_cell.length_c   1.000
_cell.angle_alpha   90.00
_cell.angle_beta   90.00
_cell.angle_gamma   90.00
#
_symmetry.space_group_name_H-M   'P 1'
#
loop_
_entity.id
_entity.type
_entity.pdbx_description
1 polymer ?
#
loop_
_entity_poly.entity_id
_entity_poly.type
_entity_poly.pdbx_seq_one_letter_code
_entity_poly.pdbx_strand_id
1 'polypeptide(L)'
;MMKVPLLLSCFAALLVFSHAASDCNNSSNGSGSPLQFHPRAFTNPETQAIVTLMKSLPKQVDNRNEQSVSRINYFETQPEKISAEKYKWILERIQSLYSPTEPIQEFCKRIDFLLLHEFQAGGFFDWHVDTKPGDGTCRTDNINVMLSSKNEYEGGVLSIGCSDIDASIGDCYSYPANFPHKVSDVTSGKRYTFIVALKTKSSGGSKEEEEEGPPQSYWDRAEENYQQICSSCPSESKLHMLYGEFLEALRRPSHEVDAKFADMYATTPEADQYASHFENEGNKMQQAGRIEEAKGHLTMAAMIRNRIR
;
A
#
# COMPACT_ATOMS: atom_id res chain seq x y z
N MET A 1 19.43 -16.41 35.63
CA MET A 1 20.27 -17.51 35.11
C MET A 1 19.70 -18.82 35.59
N MET A 2 18.95 -19.53 34.73
CA MET A 2 18.65 -20.94 34.91
C MET A 2 18.51 -21.53 33.49
N LYS A 3 19.50 -22.33 33.11
CA LYS A 3 19.50 -23.17 31.91
C LYS A 3 19.23 -24.62 32.35
N VAL A 4 18.91 -25.44 31.33
CA VAL A 4 19.18 -26.89 31.14
C VAL A 4 17.87 -27.69 31.07
N PRO A 5 17.70 -28.70 30.16
CA PRO A 5 18.02 -28.80 28.71
C PRO A 5 17.09 -29.78 27.91
N LEU A 6 17.56 -30.19 26.71
CA LEU A 6 17.24 -31.40 25.90
C LEU A 6 15.95 -31.40 25.06
N LEU A 7 16.04 -31.26 23.73
CA LEU A 7 16.32 -32.29 22.69
C LEU A 7 15.20 -33.32 22.50
N LEU A 8 14.52 -33.23 21.35
CA LEU A 8 14.13 -34.42 20.58
C LEU A 8 14.11 -34.08 19.08
N SER A 9 14.75 -34.95 18.31
CA SER A 9 14.89 -34.95 16.86
C SER A 9 13.85 -35.85 16.18
N CYS A 10 13.82 -35.81 14.85
CA CYS A 10 13.09 -36.66 13.87
C CYS A 10 11.64 -36.20 13.63
N PHE A 11 11.10 -36.04 12.42
CA PHE A 11 11.31 -36.71 11.13
C PHE A 11 11.13 -35.75 9.94
N ALA A 12 11.79 -36.08 8.83
CA ALA A 12 11.62 -35.47 7.52
C ALA A 12 10.25 -35.80 6.88
N ALA A 13 9.63 -34.82 6.23
CA ALA A 13 8.69 -35.01 5.14
C ALA A 13 8.91 -33.89 4.11
N LEU A 14 9.49 -34.25 2.96
CA LEU A 14 9.47 -33.41 1.76
C LEU A 14 8.02 -33.29 1.29
N LEU A 15 7.43 -32.10 1.40
CA LEU A 15 6.25 -31.71 0.64
C LEU A 15 6.71 -30.80 -0.49
N VAL A 16 6.81 -31.40 -1.69
CA VAL A 16 6.95 -30.66 -2.95
C VAL A 16 5.58 -30.07 -3.25
N PHE A 17 5.38 -28.79 -2.92
CA PHE A 17 4.25 -28.04 -3.45
C PHE A 17 4.62 -27.51 -4.84
N SER A 18 4.08 -28.15 -5.88
CA SER A 18 4.04 -27.57 -7.22
C SER A 18 3.08 -26.37 -7.18
N HIS A 19 3.62 -25.15 -7.12
CA HIS A 19 2.84 -23.98 -7.47
C HIS A 19 2.71 -23.96 -8.99
N ALA A 20 1.50 -24.25 -9.46
CA ALA A 20 1.10 -23.96 -10.83
C ALA A 20 1.17 -22.43 -11.01
N ALA A 21 2.07 -21.99 -11.88
CA ALA A 21 2.06 -20.62 -12.39
C ALA A 21 0.70 -20.40 -13.08
N SER A 22 -0.12 -19.51 -12.51
CA SER A 22 -1.34 -19.07 -13.15
C SER A 22 -0.95 -18.08 -14.26
N ASP A 23 -1.19 -18.48 -15.50
CA ASP A 23 -1.02 -17.65 -16.68
C ASP A 23 -1.91 -16.40 -16.56
N CYS A 24 -1.30 -15.28 -16.17
CA CYS A 24 -1.94 -13.97 -16.11
C CYS A 24 -1.88 -13.33 -17.49
N ASN A 25 -2.75 -13.77 -18.39
CA ASN A 25 -2.95 -13.14 -19.69
C ASN A 25 -4.45 -12.89 -19.88
N ASN A 26 -4.92 -11.69 -19.58
CA ASN A 26 -6.10 -11.15 -20.26
C ASN A 26 -6.28 -9.66 -20.08
N SER A 27 -6.24 -8.96 -21.22
CA SER A 27 -6.81 -7.64 -21.41
C SER A 27 -8.33 -7.74 -21.58
N SER A 28 -9.10 -7.27 -20.61
CA SER A 28 -10.48 -6.82 -20.88
C SER A 28 -10.98 -5.86 -19.80
N ASN A 29 -11.41 -4.69 -20.24
CA ASN A 29 -12.18 -3.72 -19.48
C ASN A 29 -13.51 -4.36 -19.03
N GLY A 30 -13.64 -4.67 -17.74
CA GLY A 30 -14.86 -5.17 -17.10
C GLY A 30 -14.52 -6.14 -15.96
N SER A 31 -14.64 -5.70 -14.71
CA SER A 31 -14.26 -6.43 -13.48
C SER A 31 -12.80 -6.95 -13.44
N GLY A 32 -11.86 -6.15 -13.93
CA GLY A 32 -10.45 -6.48 -13.91
C GLY A 32 -9.87 -6.46 -12.50
N SER A 33 -8.91 -7.35 -12.24
CA SER A 33 -8.01 -7.27 -11.08
C SER A 33 -7.52 -5.83 -10.91
N PRO A 34 -7.50 -5.27 -9.68
CA PRO A 34 -6.94 -3.95 -9.42
C PRO A 34 -5.44 -3.89 -9.78
N LEU A 35 -4.77 -5.04 -9.84
CA LEU A 35 -3.40 -5.18 -10.31
C LEU A 35 -3.36 -5.43 -11.83
N GLN A 36 -2.62 -4.60 -12.56
CA GLN A 36 -2.18 -4.88 -13.93
C GLN A 36 -0.69 -5.24 -13.94
N PHE A 37 -0.28 -6.20 -14.77
CA PHE A 37 1.07 -6.76 -14.73
C PHE A 37 1.62 -7.00 -16.13
N HIS A 38 2.86 -6.54 -16.38
CA HIS A 38 3.57 -6.62 -17.65
C HIS A 38 4.98 -7.19 -17.43
N PRO A 39 5.17 -8.50 -17.65
CA PRO A 39 6.46 -9.13 -17.41
C PRO A 39 7.52 -8.67 -18.43
N ARG A 40 8.77 -8.52 -17.97
CA ARG A 40 9.93 -8.16 -18.80
C ARG A 40 9.71 -6.88 -19.61
N ALA A 41 9.02 -5.90 -19.03
CA ALA A 41 8.83 -4.58 -19.66
C ALA A 41 10.17 -3.84 -19.87
N PHE A 42 11.15 -4.10 -18.99
CA PHE A 42 12.49 -3.54 -19.09
C PHE A 42 13.54 -4.66 -19.07
N THR A 43 14.60 -4.47 -19.85
CA THR A 43 15.76 -5.37 -19.85
C THR A 43 16.68 -5.07 -18.67
N ASN A 44 17.55 -6.01 -18.29
CA ASN A 44 18.51 -5.79 -17.19
C ASN A 44 19.38 -4.53 -17.41
N PRO A 45 19.96 -4.26 -18.59
CA PRO A 45 20.69 -3.01 -18.82
C PRO A 45 19.84 -1.75 -18.63
N GLU A 46 18.58 -1.78 -19.03
CA GLU A 46 17.65 -0.66 -18.84
C GLU A 46 17.32 -0.47 -17.35
N THR A 47 17.08 -1.54 -16.60
CA THR A 47 16.85 -1.43 -15.15
C THR A 47 18.03 -0.79 -14.43
N GLN A 48 19.27 -1.16 -14.79
CA GLN A 48 20.48 -0.55 -14.25
C GLN A 48 20.62 0.92 -14.65
N ALA A 49 20.22 1.26 -15.88
CA ALA A 49 20.19 2.65 -16.34
C ALA A 49 19.18 3.48 -15.54
N ILE A 50 17.99 2.94 -15.22
CA ILE A 50 16.99 3.61 -14.36
C ILE A 50 17.56 3.85 -12.96
N VAL A 51 18.17 2.83 -12.33
CA VAL A 51 18.80 3.01 -11.00
C VAL A 51 19.87 4.09 -11.03
N THR A 52 20.73 4.08 -12.05
CA THR A 52 21.82 5.06 -12.20
C THR A 52 21.25 6.48 -12.39
N LEU A 53 20.25 6.61 -13.25
CA LEU A 53 19.56 7.86 -13.51
C LEU A 53 18.92 8.44 -12.25
N MET A 54 18.14 7.64 -11.53
CA MET A 54 17.42 8.09 -10.33
C MET A 54 18.36 8.38 -9.16
N LYS A 55 19.45 7.63 -8.99
CA LYS A 55 20.46 7.91 -7.95
C LYS A 55 21.28 9.18 -8.20
N SER A 56 21.16 9.82 -9.36
CA SER A 56 21.72 11.16 -9.59
C SER A 56 20.92 12.26 -8.88
N LEU A 57 19.70 11.97 -8.43
CA LEU A 57 18.85 12.90 -7.68
C LEU A 57 19.28 12.97 -6.21
N PRO A 58 18.88 14.02 -5.46
CA PRO A 58 19.16 14.12 -4.05
C PRO A 58 18.61 12.93 -3.26
N LYS A 59 19.50 12.30 -2.48
CA LYS A 59 19.14 11.21 -1.57
C LYS A 59 18.34 11.74 -0.38
N GLN A 60 17.21 11.13 -0.08
CA GLN A 60 16.41 11.36 1.12
C GLN A 60 16.37 10.07 1.96
N VAL A 61 16.75 10.16 3.23
CA VAL A 61 16.64 9.04 4.17
C VAL A 61 15.35 9.21 4.96
N ASP A 62 14.47 8.22 4.90
CA ASP A 62 13.15 8.23 5.54
C ASP A 62 13.12 7.13 6.61
N ASN A 63 13.50 7.49 7.84
CA ASN A 63 13.55 6.60 9.00
C ASN A 63 12.56 7.10 10.05
N ARG A 64 11.27 6.93 9.78
CA ARG A 64 10.19 7.26 10.70
C ARG A 64 9.70 5.97 11.33
N ASN A 65 10.50 5.44 12.27
CA ASN A 65 10.20 4.17 12.94
C ASN A 65 8.83 4.19 13.64
N GLU A 66 8.43 5.35 14.19
CA GLU A 66 7.11 5.55 14.81
C GLU A 66 5.96 5.48 13.80
N GLN A 67 6.26 5.67 12.51
CA GLN A 67 5.32 5.55 11.40
C GLN A 67 5.56 4.28 10.58
N SER A 68 6.35 3.33 11.12
CA SER A 68 6.66 2.06 10.48
C SER A 68 7.29 2.21 9.08
N VAL A 69 8.24 3.15 8.93
CA VAL A 69 8.97 3.38 7.67
C VAL A 69 10.47 3.42 7.89
N SER A 70 11.21 2.68 7.06
CA SER A 70 12.67 2.71 6.97
C SER A 70 13.10 2.49 5.51
N ARG A 71 13.46 3.55 4.81
CA ARG A 71 13.82 3.51 3.37
C ARG A 71 14.71 4.68 2.96
N ILE A 72 15.24 4.58 1.74
CA ILE A 72 15.94 5.66 1.05
C ILE A 72 15.17 5.99 -0.22
N ASN A 73 14.93 7.27 -0.45
CA ASN A 73 14.19 7.77 -1.59
C ASN A 73 15.03 8.71 -2.45
N TYR A 74 14.74 8.68 -3.75
CA TYR A 74 15.26 9.63 -4.74
C TYR A 74 14.08 10.12 -5.57
N PHE A 75 13.71 11.39 -5.42
CA PHE A 75 12.48 11.98 -5.96
C PHE A 75 12.76 12.96 -7.09
N GLU A 76 11.90 12.93 -8.10
CA GLU A 76 11.69 14.03 -9.03
C GLU A 76 10.20 14.41 -8.98
N THR A 77 9.92 15.65 -8.56
CA THR A 77 8.55 16.17 -8.38
C THR A 77 8.26 17.36 -9.29
N GLN A 78 9.27 17.88 -9.99
CA GLN A 78 9.12 19.07 -10.84
C GLN A 78 8.60 18.67 -12.22
N PRO A 79 7.40 19.09 -12.65
CA PRO A 79 6.81 18.64 -13.92
C PRO A 79 7.69 18.89 -15.15
N GLU A 80 8.40 20.01 -15.18
CA GLU A 80 9.35 20.38 -16.24
C GLU A 80 10.59 19.45 -16.28
N LYS A 81 10.97 18.87 -15.14
CA LYS A 81 12.07 17.90 -15.07
C LYS A 81 11.60 16.49 -15.35
N ILE A 82 10.39 16.11 -14.93
CA ILE A 82 9.76 14.82 -15.23
C ILE A 82 9.63 14.65 -16.76
N SER A 83 9.23 15.71 -17.46
CA SER A 83 9.11 15.74 -18.92
C SER A 83 10.45 15.87 -19.66
N ALA A 84 11.59 15.89 -18.96
CA ALA A 84 12.90 16.00 -19.60
C ALA A 84 13.26 14.74 -20.41
N GLU A 85 14.02 14.94 -21.50
CA GLU A 85 14.41 13.89 -22.46
C GLU A 85 15.06 12.67 -21.79
N LYS A 86 15.76 12.85 -20.67
CA LYS A 86 16.42 11.77 -19.92
C LYS A 86 15.46 10.71 -19.36
N TYR A 87 14.19 11.05 -19.10
CA TYR A 87 13.17 10.11 -18.61
C TYR A 87 12.26 9.58 -19.72
N LYS A 88 12.23 10.25 -20.87
CA LYS A 88 11.24 10.03 -21.94
C LYS A 88 11.14 8.57 -22.39
N TRP A 89 12.27 7.88 -22.57
CA TRP A 89 12.27 6.47 -22.99
C TRP A 89 11.63 5.53 -21.96
N ILE A 90 11.70 5.87 -20.66
CA ILE A 90 11.03 5.12 -19.57
C ILE A 90 9.53 5.41 -19.62
N LEU A 91 9.18 6.69 -19.73
CA LEU A 91 7.80 7.16 -19.69
C LEU A 91 7.00 6.76 -20.93
N GLU A 92 7.57 6.83 -22.13
CA GLU A 92 6.95 6.33 -23.37
C GLU A 92 6.69 4.83 -23.28
N ARG A 93 7.62 4.06 -22.68
CA ARG A 93 7.39 2.63 -22.48
C ARG A 93 6.24 2.38 -21.51
N ILE A 94 6.25 3.03 -20.35
CA ILE A 94 5.17 2.90 -19.36
C ILE A 94 3.82 3.35 -19.95
N GLN A 95 3.78 4.50 -20.62
CA GLN A 95 2.58 5.01 -21.28
C GLN A 95 2.05 4.03 -22.32
N SER A 96 2.92 3.42 -23.13
CA SER A 96 2.49 2.42 -24.12
C SER A 96 1.85 1.16 -23.50
N LEU A 97 2.19 0.82 -22.25
CA LEU A 97 1.63 -0.34 -21.55
C LEU A 97 0.27 -0.02 -20.91
N TYR A 98 0.15 1.11 -20.23
CA TYR A 98 -1.02 1.43 -19.38
C TYR A 98 -1.98 2.46 -19.97
N SER A 99 -1.53 3.26 -20.93
CA SER A 99 -2.33 4.34 -21.52
C SER A 99 -2.01 4.52 -23.01
N PRO A 100 -2.02 3.45 -23.84
CA PRO A 100 -1.47 3.46 -25.21
C PRO A 100 -2.13 4.48 -26.15
N THR A 101 -3.34 4.92 -25.84
CA THR A 101 -4.10 5.92 -26.62
C THR A 101 -3.89 7.36 -26.13
N GLU A 102 -3.29 7.55 -24.96
CA GLU A 102 -3.01 8.87 -24.41
C GLU A 102 -1.70 9.43 -24.99
N PRO A 103 -1.68 10.65 -25.54
CA PRO A 103 -0.42 11.29 -25.95
C PRO A 103 0.55 11.42 -24.77
N ILE A 104 1.85 11.19 -25.01
CA ILE A 104 2.88 11.24 -23.95
C ILE A 104 2.87 12.56 -23.16
N GLN A 105 2.54 13.68 -23.80
CA GLN A 105 2.45 14.98 -23.12
C GLN A 105 1.32 15.01 -22.09
N GLU A 106 0.18 14.38 -22.38
CA GLU A 106 -0.95 14.30 -21.45
C GLU A 106 -0.68 13.29 -20.33
N PHE A 107 -0.01 12.18 -20.65
CA PHE A 107 0.46 11.23 -19.65
C PHE A 107 1.41 11.89 -18.66
N CYS A 108 2.42 12.65 -19.14
CA CYS A 108 3.36 13.35 -18.29
C CYS A 108 2.70 14.41 -17.37
N LYS A 109 1.63 15.08 -17.82
CA LYS A 109 0.88 16.04 -16.98
C LYS A 109 0.18 15.39 -15.80
N ARG A 110 -0.13 14.09 -15.88
CA ARG A 110 -0.73 13.32 -14.77
C ARG A 110 0.31 12.82 -13.77
N ILE A 111 1.61 12.88 -14.07
CA ILE A 111 2.62 12.37 -13.15
C ILE A 111 2.77 13.35 -11.97
N ASP A 112 2.48 12.87 -10.75
CA ASP A 112 2.74 13.61 -9.51
C ASP A 112 4.24 13.60 -9.20
N PHE A 113 4.85 12.41 -9.25
CA PHE A 113 6.29 12.26 -9.07
C PHE A 113 6.86 11.00 -9.71
N LEU A 114 8.18 11.02 -9.90
CA LEU A 114 9.02 9.84 -10.13
C LEU A 114 9.81 9.55 -8.86
N LEU A 115 9.89 8.27 -8.48
CA LEU A 115 10.52 7.86 -7.24
C LEU A 115 11.31 6.57 -7.42
N LEU A 116 12.55 6.55 -6.94
CA LEU A 116 13.27 5.30 -6.65
C LEU A 116 13.18 5.02 -5.15
N HIS A 117 12.50 3.93 -4.79
CA HIS A 117 12.63 3.32 -3.47
C HIS A 117 13.90 2.45 -3.43
N GLU A 118 14.75 2.70 -2.44
CA GLU A 118 15.87 1.83 -2.03
C GLU A 118 15.59 1.33 -0.62
N PHE A 119 15.37 0.02 -0.50
CA PHE A 119 15.35 -0.68 0.78
C PHE A 119 16.67 -1.43 0.95
N GLN A 120 17.24 -1.33 2.14
CA GLN A 120 18.45 -2.05 2.57
C GLN A 120 18.07 -2.94 3.77
N ALA A 121 19.01 -3.76 4.27
CA ALA A 121 18.76 -4.57 5.47
C ALA A 121 18.17 -3.73 6.62
N GLY A 122 17.04 -4.19 7.19
CA GLY A 122 16.23 -3.48 8.19
C GLY A 122 15.31 -2.39 7.61
N GLY A 123 15.20 -2.30 6.29
CA GLY A 123 14.30 -1.39 5.59
C GLY A 123 12.96 -2.04 5.32
N PHE A 124 11.88 -1.27 5.51
CA PHE A 124 10.50 -1.71 5.36
C PHE A 124 9.57 -0.51 5.16
N PHE A 125 8.34 -0.80 4.74
CA PHE A 125 7.26 0.17 4.73
C PHE A 125 5.95 -0.55 5.02
N ASP A 126 5.43 -0.40 6.23
CA ASP A 126 4.24 -1.12 6.70
C ASP A 126 2.95 -0.67 5.98
N TRP A 127 1.83 -1.32 6.28
CA TRP A 127 0.53 -1.08 5.65
C TRP A 127 0.16 0.40 5.58
N HIS A 128 -0.04 0.89 4.36
CA HIS A 128 -0.46 2.25 4.07
C HIS A 128 -1.24 2.30 2.76
N VAL A 129 -1.73 3.50 2.46
CA VAL A 129 -2.29 3.90 1.17
C VAL A 129 -1.62 5.22 0.77
N ASP A 130 -1.49 5.45 -0.53
CA ASP A 130 -0.82 6.65 -1.05
C ASP A 130 -1.77 7.81 -1.31
N THR A 131 -3.08 7.54 -1.23
CA THR A 131 -4.16 8.54 -1.34
C THR A 131 -5.36 8.12 -0.49
N LYS A 132 -6.07 9.11 0.06
CA LYS A 132 -7.38 8.96 0.71
C LYS A 132 -8.28 10.16 0.44
N PRO A 133 -9.61 10.02 0.57
CA PRO A 133 -10.53 11.12 0.33
C PRO A 133 -10.14 12.37 1.14
N GLY A 134 -10.02 13.51 0.46
CA GLY A 134 -9.74 14.79 1.10
C GLY A 134 -8.29 15.02 1.55
N ASP A 135 -7.32 14.18 1.15
CA ASP A 135 -5.91 14.37 1.52
C ASP A 135 -5.12 15.37 0.65
N GLY A 136 -5.74 15.85 -0.43
CA GLY A 136 -5.15 16.83 -1.36
C GLY A 136 -4.04 16.28 -2.26
N THR A 137 -3.74 14.98 -2.23
CA THR A 137 -2.73 14.39 -3.12
C THR A 137 -3.29 14.07 -4.50
N CYS A 138 -4.59 13.75 -4.56
CA CYS A 138 -5.33 13.43 -5.78
C CYS A 138 -4.72 12.28 -6.61
N ARG A 139 -3.86 11.45 -6.01
CA ARG A 139 -3.23 10.31 -6.71
C ARG A 139 -4.29 9.27 -7.07
N THR A 140 -4.13 8.65 -8.23
CA THR A 140 -5.04 7.61 -8.72
C THR A 140 -4.36 6.26 -8.83
N ASP A 141 -3.11 6.22 -9.32
CA ASP A 141 -2.42 4.98 -9.68
C ASP A 141 -0.93 5.06 -9.34
N ASN A 142 -0.38 3.93 -8.90
CA ASN A 142 1.05 3.70 -8.80
C ASN A 142 1.49 2.71 -9.86
N ILE A 143 2.39 3.13 -10.75
CA ILE A 143 3.05 2.23 -11.69
C ILE A 143 4.46 1.96 -11.21
N ASN A 144 4.81 0.69 -11.05
CA ASN A 144 6.03 0.22 -10.43
C ASN A 144 6.85 -0.59 -11.43
N VAL A 145 8.17 -0.46 -11.36
CA VAL A 145 9.13 -1.32 -12.08
C VAL A 145 10.06 -1.94 -11.05
N MET A 146 10.15 -3.27 -11.03
CA MET A 146 11.11 -3.97 -10.18
C MET A 146 12.52 -3.86 -10.78
N LEU A 147 13.46 -3.31 -10.03
CA LEU A 147 14.82 -3.00 -10.54
C LEU A 147 15.93 -3.84 -9.90
N SER A 148 15.59 -4.68 -8.93
CA SER A 148 16.50 -5.64 -8.30
C SER A 148 16.13 -7.07 -8.67
N SER A 149 17.13 -7.93 -8.80
CA SER A 149 16.89 -9.37 -8.88
C SER A 149 16.52 -9.91 -7.50
N LYS A 150 15.59 -10.88 -7.43
CA LYS A 150 15.24 -11.57 -6.18
C LYS A 150 16.43 -12.30 -5.54
N ASN A 151 17.49 -12.57 -6.30
CA ASN A 151 18.72 -13.19 -5.78
C ASN A 151 19.67 -12.17 -5.12
N GLU A 152 19.38 -10.87 -5.19
CA GLU A 152 20.22 -9.79 -4.64
C GLU A 152 19.74 -9.27 -3.29
N TYR A 153 18.60 -9.76 -2.79
CA TYR A 153 18.04 -9.41 -1.50
C TYR A 153 17.16 -10.53 -0.94
N GLU A 154 16.99 -10.56 0.39
CA GLU A 154 16.04 -11.44 1.07
C GLU A 154 14.97 -10.60 1.79
N GLY A 155 13.74 -11.11 1.86
CA GLY A 155 12.60 -10.35 2.38
C GLY A 155 12.09 -9.31 1.37
N GLY A 156 11.59 -8.16 1.84
CA GLY A 156 11.17 -7.08 0.94
C GLY A 156 9.96 -7.42 0.05
N VAL A 157 9.07 -8.29 0.51
CA VAL A 157 7.88 -8.70 -0.24
C VAL A 157 6.92 -7.51 -0.29
N LEU A 158 6.48 -7.15 -1.50
CA LEU A 158 5.40 -6.18 -1.68
C LEU A 158 4.07 -6.94 -1.59
N SER A 159 3.29 -6.66 -0.56
CA SER A 159 1.93 -7.16 -0.43
C SER A 159 0.95 -6.06 -0.83
N ILE A 160 -0.04 -6.39 -1.66
CA ILE A 160 -1.11 -5.49 -2.11
C ILE A 160 -2.44 -6.17 -1.73
N GLY A 161 -3.15 -5.59 -0.76
CA GLY A 161 -4.30 -6.21 -0.13
C GLY A 161 -3.96 -7.57 0.50
N CYS A 162 -4.43 -8.66 -0.11
CA CYS A 162 -4.18 -10.03 0.36
C CYS A 162 -3.16 -10.81 -0.48
N SER A 163 -2.56 -10.15 -1.46
CA SER A 163 -1.73 -10.80 -2.46
C SER A 163 -0.30 -10.31 -2.37
N ASP A 164 0.64 -11.23 -2.34
CA ASP A 164 2.06 -10.92 -2.51
C ASP A 164 2.39 -10.80 -4.00
N ILE A 165 3.14 -9.76 -4.34
CA ILE A 165 3.55 -9.48 -5.71
C ILE A 165 4.87 -10.18 -6.02
N ASP A 166 4.80 -11.17 -6.90
CA ASP A 166 5.95 -11.97 -7.31
C ASP A 166 6.75 -11.37 -8.48
N ALA A 167 7.00 -10.05 -8.47
CA ALA A 167 7.66 -9.36 -9.58
C ALA A 167 9.15 -9.73 -9.72
N SER A 168 9.58 -10.06 -10.93
CA SER A 168 10.99 -10.24 -11.31
C SER A 168 11.60 -8.93 -11.80
N ILE A 169 12.93 -8.84 -11.80
CA ILE A 169 13.63 -7.68 -12.36
C ILE A 169 13.14 -7.37 -13.78
N GLY A 170 12.84 -6.10 -14.03
CA GLY A 170 12.32 -5.61 -15.31
C GLY A 170 10.80 -5.73 -15.48
N ASP A 171 10.11 -6.43 -14.58
CA ASP A 171 8.64 -6.47 -14.59
C ASP A 171 8.07 -5.11 -14.21
N CYS A 172 6.98 -4.75 -14.87
CA CYS A 172 6.24 -3.53 -14.62
C CYS A 172 4.82 -3.88 -14.18
N TYR A 173 4.32 -3.27 -13.12
CA TYR A 173 2.98 -3.54 -12.60
C TYR A 173 2.33 -2.28 -12.03
N SER A 174 1.01 -2.20 -12.02
CA SER A 174 0.29 -1.05 -11.49
C SER A 174 -0.85 -1.46 -10.57
N TYR A 175 -1.16 -0.58 -9.61
CA TYR A 175 -2.28 -0.71 -8.69
C TYR A 175 -2.81 0.68 -8.31
N PRO A 176 -4.08 0.81 -7.90
CA PRO A 176 -4.64 2.08 -7.47
C PRO A 176 -3.91 2.63 -6.25
N ALA A 177 -3.66 3.94 -6.21
CA ALA A 177 -2.99 4.59 -5.08
C ALA A 177 -3.74 4.46 -3.74
N ASN A 178 -5.06 4.23 -3.79
CA ASN A 178 -5.89 4.02 -2.60
C ASN A 178 -5.87 2.56 -2.08
N PHE A 179 -5.15 1.67 -2.76
CA PHE A 179 -5.15 0.25 -2.45
C PHE A 179 -4.16 -0.03 -1.32
N PRO A 180 -4.57 -0.68 -0.21
CA PRO A 180 -3.68 -1.02 0.89
C PRO A 180 -2.48 -1.85 0.44
N HIS A 181 -1.28 -1.44 0.80
CA HIS A 181 -0.07 -2.17 0.47
C HIS A 181 1.04 -1.98 1.51
N LYS A 182 2.00 -2.91 1.52
CA LYS A 182 3.20 -2.86 2.38
C LYS A 182 4.40 -3.50 1.70
N VAL A 183 5.59 -3.13 2.12
CA VAL A 183 6.85 -3.82 1.83
C VAL A 183 7.38 -4.39 3.14
N SER A 184 7.45 -5.72 3.23
CA SER A 184 8.01 -6.40 4.40
C SER A 184 9.51 -6.12 4.58
N ASP A 185 10.05 -6.45 5.75
CA ASP A 185 11.46 -6.23 6.06
C ASP A 185 12.38 -6.85 5.00
N VAL A 186 13.30 -6.05 4.49
CA VAL A 186 14.48 -6.57 3.78
C VAL A 186 15.48 -7.03 4.83
N THR A 187 15.83 -8.32 4.84
CA THR A 187 16.74 -8.91 5.84
C THR A 187 18.19 -8.90 5.38
N SER A 188 18.42 -8.93 4.06
CA SER A 188 19.76 -8.84 3.46
C SER A 188 19.69 -8.22 2.06
N GLY A 189 20.83 -7.69 1.60
CA GLY A 189 20.93 -7.14 0.25
C GLY A 189 20.25 -5.79 0.06
N LYS A 190 19.88 -5.47 -1.20
CA LYS A 190 19.23 -4.21 -1.58
C LYS A 190 18.12 -4.41 -2.60
N ARG A 191 16.97 -3.80 -2.33
CA ARG A 191 15.78 -3.85 -3.18
C ARG A 191 15.50 -2.47 -3.76
N TYR A 192 15.44 -2.40 -5.08
CA TYR A 192 15.13 -1.19 -5.85
C TYR A 192 13.78 -1.32 -6.55
N THR A 193 12.94 -0.29 -6.42
CA THR A 193 11.70 -0.15 -7.20
C THR A 193 11.57 1.27 -7.71
N PHE A 194 11.35 1.41 -9.01
CA PHE A 194 11.01 2.70 -9.61
C PHE A 194 9.50 2.85 -9.68
N ILE A 195 8.99 4.03 -9.32
CA ILE A 195 7.58 4.32 -9.16
C ILE A 195 7.25 5.58 -9.96
N VAL A 196 6.18 5.50 -10.74
CA VAL A 196 5.51 6.63 -11.38
C VAL A 196 4.14 6.76 -10.72
N ALA A 197 3.97 7.79 -9.89
CA ALA A 197 2.69 8.09 -9.26
C ALA A 197 1.88 9.01 -10.18
N LEU A 198 0.64 8.61 -10.49
CA LEU A 198 -0.28 9.38 -11.31
C LEU A 198 -1.35 10.05 -10.44
N LYS A 199 -1.81 11.23 -10.85
CA LYS A 199 -2.95 11.95 -10.26
C LYS A 199 -4.06 12.20 -11.28
N THR A 200 -5.23 12.63 -10.80
CA THR A 200 -6.30 13.11 -11.68
C THR A 200 -5.82 14.25 -12.56
N LYS A 201 -6.44 14.37 -13.75
CA LYS A 201 -6.15 15.49 -14.65
C LYS A 201 -6.60 16.78 -13.96
N SER A 202 -5.69 17.74 -13.83
CA SER A 202 -6.09 19.10 -13.49
C SER A 202 -6.98 19.65 -14.62
N SER A 203 -8.18 20.12 -14.31
CA SER A 203 -8.98 20.90 -15.26
C SER A 203 -8.14 22.13 -15.64
N GLY A 204 -7.94 22.36 -16.94
CA GLY A 204 -7.12 23.48 -17.44
C GLY A 204 -7.76 24.86 -17.29
N GLY A 205 -8.58 25.07 -16.25
CA GLY A 205 -9.28 26.31 -15.92
C GLY A 205 -8.46 27.24 -15.02
N SER A 206 -8.86 28.50 -14.93
CA SER A 206 -8.19 29.61 -14.24
C SER A 206 -7.80 29.35 -12.77
N LYS A 207 -6.89 30.20 -12.25
CA LYS A 207 -6.19 30.19 -10.94
C LYS A 207 -7.03 30.08 -9.63
N GLU A 208 -8.29 29.67 -9.69
CA GLU A 208 -9.17 29.51 -8.51
C GLU A 208 -9.99 28.21 -8.53
N GLU A 209 -9.73 27.27 -9.45
CA GLU A 209 -10.38 25.94 -9.40
C GLU A 209 -9.59 25.02 -8.45
N GLU A 210 -10.23 24.62 -7.34
CA GLU A 210 -9.79 23.53 -6.48
C GLU A 210 -9.38 22.34 -7.36
N GLU A 211 -8.23 21.70 -7.11
CA GLU A 211 -7.88 20.46 -7.82
C GLU A 211 -9.06 19.49 -7.67
N GLU A 212 -9.78 19.24 -8.77
CA GLU A 212 -10.85 18.24 -8.77
C GLU A 212 -10.20 16.88 -8.44
N GLY A 213 -10.48 16.40 -7.24
CA GLY A 213 -10.01 15.11 -6.77
C GLY A 213 -10.55 13.96 -7.64
N PRO A 214 -10.11 12.73 -7.38
CA PRO A 214 -10.66 11.55 -8.05
C PRO A 214 -12.20 11.55 -8.05
N PRO A 215 -12.84 11.18 -9.19
CA PRO A 215 -14.29 11.20 -9.29
C PRO A 215 -14.90 10.22 -8.27
N GLN A 216 -16.14 10.45 -7.83
CA GLN A 216 -16.80 9.59 -6.82
C GLN A 216 -16.71 8.08 -7.14
N SER A 217 -16.86 7.71 -8.42
CA SER A 217 -16.71 6.30 -8.86
C SER A 217 -15.35 5.66 -8.54
N TYR A 218 -14.28 6.45 -8.40
CA TYR A 218 -12.97 5.97 -7.94
C TYR A 218 -13.02 5.56 -6.47
N TRP A 219 -13.68 6.35 -5.63
CA TRP A 219 -13.87 6.07 -4.21
C TRP A 219 -14.87 4.95 -3.96
N ASP A 220 -15.93 4.85 -4.77
CA ASP A 220 -16.87 3.73 -4.69
C ASP A 220 -16.15 2.39 -4.95
N ARG A 221 -15.31 2.32 -5.99
CA ARG A 221 -14.45 1.15 -6.26
C ARG A 221 -13.42 0.90 -5.15
N ALA A 222 -12.89 1.95 -4.53
CA ALA A 222 -11.99 1.82 -3.40
C ALA A 222 -12.67 1.11 -2.23
N GLU A 223 -13.91 1.51 -1.92
CA GLU A 223 -14.70 0.92 -0.86
C GLU A 223 -14.98 -0.57 -1.11
N GLU A 224 -15.39 -0.92 -2.33
CA GLU A 224 -15.56 -2.32 -2.76
C GLU A 224 -14.28 -3.13 -2.57
N ASN A 225 -13.12 -2.57 -2.95
CA ASN A 225 -11.83 -3.21 -2.75
C ASN A 225 -11.52 -3.43 -1.26
N TYR A 226 -11.75 -2.43 -0.40
CA TYR A 226 -11.55 -2.58 1.05
C TYR A 226 -12.42 -3.70 1.63
N GLN A 227 -13.69 -3.77 1.23
CA GLN A 227 -14.60 -4.84 1.66
C GLN A 227 -14.07 -6.22 1.26
N GLN A 228 -13.63 -6.36 0.01
CA GLN A 228 -13.07 -7.61 -0.51
C GLN A 228 -11.77 -8.00 0.22
N ILE A 229 -10.87 -7.04 0.42
CA ILE A 229 -9.59 -7.25 1.10
C ILE A 229 -9.81 -7.68 2.55
N CYS A 230 -10.62 -6.95 3.31
CA CYS A 230 -10.88 -7.28 4.72
C CYS A 230 -11.60 -8.63 4.86
N SER A 231 -12.44 -9.01 3.88
CA SER A 231 -13.07 -10.33 3.86
C SER A 231 -12.08 -11.45 3.52
N SER A 232 -11.07 -11.16 2.70
CA SER A 232 -10.08 -12.14 2.25
C SER A 232 -8.93 -12.31 3.25
N CYS A 233 -8.60 -11.27 4.02
CA CYS A 233 -7.58 -11.26 5.08
C CYS A 233 -8.17 -10.81 6.41
N PRO A 234 -9.14 -11.55 6.97
CA PRO A 234 -9.86 -11.10 8.16
C PRO A 234 -8.96 -10.94 9.38
N SER A 235 -7.80 -11.61 9.44
CA SER A 235 -6.87 -11.55 10.56
C SER A 235 -5.85 -10.40 10.50
N GLU A 236 -5.79 -9.64 9.41
CA GLU A 236 -4.82 -8.56 9.27
C GLU A 236 -5.40 -7.24 9.80
N SER A 237 -5.10 -6.94 11.06
CA SER A 237 -5.67 -5.81 11.81
C SER A 237 -5.48 -4.46 11.10
N LYS A 238 -4.32 -4.24 10.47
CA LYS A 238 -3.99 -2.98 9.78
C LYS A 238 -4.87 -2.72 8.56
N LEU A 239 -5.37 -3.76 7.90
CA LEU A 239 -6.29 -3.58 6.76
C LEU A 239 -7.65 -3.07 7.24
N HIS A 240 -8.14 -3.56 8.38
CA HIS A 240 -9.36 -3.02 9.01
C HIS A 240 -9.19 -1.59 9.50
N MET A 241 -8.00 -1.25 10.05
CA MET A 241 -7.66 0.12 10.45
C MET A 241 -7.74 1.08 9.26
N LEU A 242 -7.06 0.74 8.15
CA LEU A 242 -7.08 1.56 6.93
C LEU A 242 -8.49 1.69 6.35
N TYR A 243 -9.30 0.63 6.44
CA TYR A 243 -10.70 0.71 6.00
C TYR A 243 -11.53 1.64 6.91
N GLY A 244 -11.35 1.58 8.23
CA GLY A 244 -11.98 2.51 9.17
C GLY A 244 -11.63 3.98 8.87
N GLU A 245 -10.34 4.28 8.68
CA GLU A 245 -9.87 5.62 8.27
C GLU A 245 -10.47 6.07 6.94
N PHE A 246 -10.59 5.15 5.98
CA PHE A 246 -11.19 5.45 4.67
C PHE A 246 -12.68 5.79 4.79
N LEU A 247 -13.44 5.02 5.58
CA LEU A 247 -14.87 5.30 5.85
C LEU A 247 -15.05 6.64 6.58
N GLU A 248 -14.17 6.95 7.54
CA GLU A 248 -14.16 8.24 8.23
C GLU A 248 -13.90 9.39 7.27
N ALA A 249 -12.92 9.24 6.36
CA ALA A 249 -12.61 10.24 5.32
C ALA A 249 -13.79 10.48 4.36
N LEU A 250 -14.60 9.44 4.08
CA LEU A 250 -15.86 9.55 3.34
C LEU A 250 -17.03 10.10 4.16
N ARG A 251 -16.82 10.40 5.46
CA ARG A 251 -17.86 10.83 6.40
C ARG A 251 -19.02 9.82 6.51
N ARG A 252 -18.69 8.53 6.47
CA ARG A 252 -19.66 7.45 6.71
C ARG A 252 -20.17 7.49 8.15
N PRO A 253 -21.38 6.97 8.43
CA PRO A 253 -21.91 6.92 9.79
C PRO A 253 -20.95 6.27 10.78
N SER A 254 -20.86 6.83 12.00
CA SER A 254 -19.87 6.38 12.99
C SER A 254 -19.95 4.89 13.32
N HIS A 255 -21.15 4.30 13.34
CA HIS A 255 -21.31 2.86 13.63
C HIS A 255 -20.64 1.94 12.57
N GLU A 256 -20.52 2.39 11.32
CA GLU A 256 -19.81 1.64 10.26
C GLU A 256 -18.30 1.76 10.44
N VAL A 257 -17.83 2.96 10.78
CA VAL A 257 -16.42 3.26 11.09
C VAL A 257 -15.98 2.47 12.33
N ASP A 258 -16.74 2.56 13.43
CA ASP A 258 -16.52 1.85 14.68
C ASP A 258 -16.51 0.33 14.48
N ALA A 259 -17.33 -0.18 13.55
CA ALA A 259 -17.32 -1.61 13.23
C ALA A 259 -15.97 -2.07 12.67
N LYS A 260 -15.31 -1.24 11.85
CA LYS A 260 -13.99 -1.54 11.31
C LYS A 260 -12.87 -1.38 12.33
N PHE A 261 -12.94 -0.38 13.18
CA PHE A 261 -12.00 -0.29 14.30
C PHE A 261 -12.18 -1.44 15.29
N ALA A 262 -13.41 -1.91 15.53
CA ALA A 262 -13.64 -3.11 16.33
C ALA A 262 -13.07 -4.37 15.66
N ASP A 263 -13.20 -4.53 14.33
CA ASP A 263 -12.54 -5.61 13.58
C ASP A 263 -11.00 -5.54 13.76
N MET A 264 -10.41 -4.34 13.66
CA MET A 264 -8.97 -4.12 13.90
C MET A 264 -8.55 -4.57 15.31
N TYR A 265 -9.22 -4.10 16.36
CA TYR A 265 -8.84 -4.47 17.73
C TYR A 265 -9.02 -5.98 17.99
N ALA A 266 -10.12 -6.56 17.49
CA ALA A 266 -10.47 -7.95 17.71
C ALA A 266 -9.50 -8.95 17.04
N THR A 267 -8.73 -8.50 16.04
CA THR A 267 -7.80 -9.33 15.27
C THR A 267 -6.37 -9.28 15.80
N THR A 268 -6.13 -8.52 16.87
CA THR A 268 -4.83 -8.47 17.56
C THR A 268 -4.71 -9.52 18.66
N PRO A 269 -3.49 -9.97 19.01
CA PRO A 269 -3.27 -10.83 20.19
C PRO A 269 -3.76 -10.20 21.51
N GLU A 270 -3.83 -8.87 21.58
CA GLU A 270 -4.25 -8.10 22.75
C GLU A 270 -5.76 -7.77 22.77
N ALA A 271 -6.57 -8.42 21.92
CA ALA A 271 -8.00 -8.10 21.74
C ALA A 271 -8.79 -8.01 23.07
N ASP A 272 -8.62 -8.98 23.97
CA ASP A 272 -9.26 -8.96 25.31
C ASP A 272 -8.81 -7.78 26.17
N GLN A 273 -7.55 -7.36 26.04
CA GLN A 273 -7.01 -6.21 26.77
C GLN A 273 -7.61 -4.92 26.24
N TYR A 274 -7.74 -4.76 24.91
CA TYR A 274 -8.42 -3.62 24.31
C TYR A 274 -9.89 -3.54 24.74
N ALA A 275 -10.62 -4.66 24.67
CA ALA A 275 -12.01 -4.72 25.15
C ALA A 275 -12.14 -4.28 26.62
N SER A 276 -11.26 -4.79 27.47
CA SER A 276 -11.24 -4.44 28.90
C SER A 276 -10.84 -2.98 29.13
N HIS A 277 -9.92 -2.44 28.34
CA HIS A 277 -9.55 -1.03 28.39
C HIS A 277 -10.74 -0.12 28.09
N PHE A 278 -11.43 -0.35 26.96
CA PHE A 278 -12.62 0.42 26.59
C PHE A 278 -13.72 0.32 27.65
N GLU A 279 -13.97 -0.87 28.21
CA GLU A 279 -14.95 -1.03 29.27
C GLU A 279 -14.58 -0.24 30.53
N ASN A 280 -13.33 -0.31 30.96
CA ASN A 280 -12.85 0.41 32.15
C ASN A 280 -12.94 1.92 31.99
N GLU A 281 -12.54 2.46 30.84
CA GLU A 281 -12.66 3.90 30.55
C GLU A 281 -14.13 4.35 30.48
N GLY A 282 -15.00 3.55 29.85
CA GLY A 282 -16.44 3.81 29.82
C GLY A 282 -17.05 3.87 31.23
N ASN A 283 -16.71 2.91 32.10
CA ASN A 283 -17.17 2.88 33.49
C ASN A 283 -16.68 4.10 34.30
N LYS A 284 -15.41 4.51 34.13
CA LYS A 284 -14.88 5.72 34.78
C LYS A 284 -15.62 6.97 34.33
N MET A 285 -15.89 7.12 33.03
CA MET A 285 -16.65 8.24 32.48
C MET A 285 -18.09 8.27 33.01
N GLN A 286 -18.74 7.12 33.11
CA GLN A 286 -20.08 7.01 33.68
C GLN A 286 -20.11 7.43 35.16
N GLN A 287 -19.13 7.00 35.95
CA GLN A 287 -18.97 7.43 37.36
C GLN A 287 -18.73 8.93 37.50
N ALA A 288 -18.05 9.54 36.52
CA ALA A 288 -17.82 10.98 36.45
C ALA A 288 -19.01 11.78 35.86
N GLY A 289 -20.14 11.12 35.53
CA GLY A 289 -21.33 11.77 34.96
C GLY A 289 -21.23 12.10 33.46
N ARG A 290 -20.20 11.63 32.75
CA ARG A 290 -19.99 11.82 31.31
C ARG A 290 -20.67 10.73 30.48
N ILE A 291 -22.00 10.71 30.53
CA ILE A 291 -22.81 9.56 30.05
C ILE A 291 -22.68 9.31 28.54
N GLU A 292 -22.73 10.35 27.71
CA GLU A 292 -22.64 10.17 26.24
C GLU A 292 -21.27 9.65 25.79
N GLU A 293 -20.19 10.14 26.41
CA GLU A 293 -18.83 9.66 26.12
C GLU A 293 -18.64 8.22 26.60
N ALA A 294 -19.15 7.90 27.80
CA ALA A 294 -19.13 6.54 28.33
C ALA A 294 -19.80 5.53 27.39
N LYS A 295 -20.92 5.93 26.75
CA LYS A 295 -21.67 5.08 25.82
C LYS A 295 -20.81 4.65 24.62
N GLY A 296 -20.00 5.55 24.06
CA GLY A 296 -19.09 5.22 22.94
C GLY A 296 -18.07 4.16 23.33
N HIS A 297 -17.38 4.35 24.46
CA HIS A 297 -16.40 3.40 24.99
C HIS A 297 -17.01 2.02 25.30
N LEU A 298 -18.15 1.99 26.00
CA LEU A 298 -18.84 0.73 26.33
C LEU A 298 -19.35 0.01 25.07
N THR A 299 -19.80 0.76 24.07
CA THR A 299 -20.23 0.20 22.78
C THR A 299 -19.05 -0.46 22.06
N MET A 300 -17.90 0.23 21.97
CA MET A 300 -16.68 -0.33 21.37
C MET A 300 -16.22 -1.60 22.11
N ALA A 301 -16.21 -1.60 23.45
CA ALA A 301 -15.88 -2.78 24.25
C ALA A 301 -16.79 -3.98 23.92
N ALA A 302 -18.10 -3.74 23.81
CA ALA A 302 -19.07 -4.77 23.44
C ALA A 302 -18.84 -5.27 22.00
N MET A 303 -18.56 -4.36 21.06
CA MET A 303 -18.28 -4.69 19.67
C MET A 303 -17.04 -5.56 19.51
N ILE A 304 -15.97 -5.28 20.25
CA ILE A 304 -14.75 -6.08 20.26
C ILE A 304 -15.04 -7.47 20.85
N ARG A 305 -15.69 -7.55 22.02
CA ARG A 305 -16.03 -8.84 22.66
C ARG A 305 -16.90 -9.74 21.81
N ASN A 306 -17.83 -9.17 21.04
CA ASN A 306 -18.69 -9.93 20.15
C ASN A 306 -17.93 -10.55 18.97
N ARG A 307 -16.73 -10.06 18.64
CA ARG A 307 -15.89 -10.56 17.54
C ARG A 307 -14.85 -11.59 17.97
N ILE A 308 -14.45 -11.58 19.24
CA ILE A 308 -13.48 -12.54 19.81
C ILE A 308 -14.13 -13.91 20.06
N ARG A 309 -15.46 -13.95 20.26
CA ARG A 309 -16.24 -15.15 20.55
C ARG A 309 -16.52 -15.99 19.30
#